data_AF-I3SWN0-F1
#
_entry.id   AF-I3SWN0-F1
#
_cell.length_a   1.000
_cell.length_b   1.000
_cell.length_c   1.000
_cell.angle_alpha   90.00
_cell.angle_beta   90.00
_cell.angle_gamma   90.00
#
_symmetry.space_group_name_H-M   'P 1'
#
loop_
_entity.id
_entity.type
_entity.pdbx_description
1 polymer ?
#
loop_
_entity_poly.entity_id
_entity_poly.type
_entity_poly.pdbx_seq_one_letter_code
_entity_poly.pdbx_strand_id
1 'polypeptide(L)'
;MSISSIYAIGFILYGIVPQVCFLKGIPVFPKVTDPWFAVFAFLYVATQIQHLIEVISGDGSVSMWWDEQRIWILKSVTSLFAMTEAVKKWFGLNKKKFNLSNKAIDTDKEKIKKYEQGRFDFQGAALYMSPMVVLLIVNTICFFGGLWRLFNTRDIEDMFGQLFLVSYVMAFSYPIFEGIITMKSKSG
;
A
#
# COMPACT_ATOMS: atom_id res chain seq x y z
N MET A 1 5.85 20.82 -0.40
CA MET A 1 5.90 19.35 -0.55
C MET A 1 6.97 18.87 0.41
N SER A 2 6.61 18.24 1.53
CA SER A 2 7.64 17.83 2.50
C SER A 2 8.51 16.74 1.88
N ILE A 3 9.77 16.64 2.31
CA ILE A 3 10.74 15.64 1.82
C ILE A 3 10.17 14.22 1.90
N SER A 4 9.32 13.93 2.89
CA SER A 4 8.61 12.66 3.06
C SER A 4 7.67 12.30 1.89
N SER A 5 7.11 13.30 1.19
CA SER A 5 6.23 13.05 0.02
C SER A 5 6.99 12.58 -1.21
N ILE A 6 8.29 12.94 -1.35
CA ILE A 6 9.11 12.51 -2.50
C ILE A 6 9.47 11.03 -2.35
N TYR A 7 9.83 10.59 -1.15
CA TYR A 7 10.09 9.17 -0.88
C TYR A 7 8.87 8.29 -1.15
N ALA A 8 7.66 8.77 -0.82
CA ALA A 8 6.42 8.04 -1.10
C ALA A 8 6.27 7.70 -2.60
N ILE A 9 6.64 8.61 -3.51
CA ILE A 9 6.58 8.37 -4.95
C ILE A 9 7.49 7.20 -5.35
N GLY A 10 8.73 7.18 -4.87
CA GLY A 10 9.69 6.10 -5.15
C GLY A 10 9.19 4.74 -4.65
N PHE A 11 8.69 4.69 -3.42
CA PHE A 11 8.13 3.46 -2.83
C PHE A 11 6.94 2.91 -3.61
N ILE A 12 6.13 3.78 -4.19
CA ILE A 12 4.96 3.39 -4.97
C ILE A 12 5.30 2.96 -6.37
N LEU A 13 6.24 3.63 -7.02
CA LEU A 13 6.76 3.13 -8.28
C LEU A 13 7.31 1.73 -8.08
N TYR A 14 8.10 1.52 -7.03
CA TYR A 14 8.58 0.19 -6.65
C TYR A 14 7.46 -0.77 -6.22
N GLY A 15 6.36 -0.26 -5.68
CA GLY A 15 5.21 -1.04 -5.22
C GLY A 15 4.06 -1.18 -6.21
N ILE A 16 4.18 -0.70 -7.46
CA ILE A 16 3.18 -0.88 -8.53
C ILE A 16 3.86 -1.40 -9.81
N VAL A 17 5.04 -0.88 -10.15
CA VAL A 17 5.76 -1.23 -11.39
C VAL A 17 6.07 -2.72 -11.43
N PRO A 18 6.64 -3.37 -10.40
CA PRO A 18 6.91 -4.80 -10.44
C PRO A 18 5.63 -5.64 -10.60
N GLN A 19 4.51 -5.27 -9.97
CA GLN A 19 3.24 -6.00 -10.10
C GLN A 19 2.68 -5.91 -11.52
N VAL A 20 2.66 -4.71 -12.10
CA VAL A 20 2.16 -4.49 -13.46
C VAL A 20 3.09 -5.12 -14.50
N CYS A 21 4.40 -5.01 -14.30
CA CYS A 21 5.39 -5.64 -15.17
C CYS A 21 5.35 -7.17 -15.08
N PHE A 22 5.08 -7.75 -13.90
CA PHE A 22 4.89 -9.19 -13.73
C PHE A 22 3.65 -9.70 -14.49
N LEU A 23 2.54 -8.96 -14.42
CA LEU A 23 1.33 -9.27 -15.19
C LEU A 23 1.58 -9.22 -16.71
N LYS A 24 2.32 -8.21 -17.18
CA LYS A 24 2.64 -8.01 -18.60
C LYS A 24 3.76 -8.91 -19.11
N GLY A 25 4.63 -9.38 -18.23
CA GLY A 25 5.82 -10.15 -18.60
C GLY A 25 7.04 -9.38 -19.00
N ILE A 26 7.19 -8.17 -18.47
CA ILE A 26 8.31 -7.32 -18.81
C ILE A 26 9.36 -7.51 -17.72
N PRO A 27 10.54 -8.10 -18.02
CA PRO A 27 11.58 -8.32 -17.02
C PRO A 27 12.16 -6.98 -16.58
N VAL A 28 12.02 -6.67 -15.28
CA VAL A 28 12.59 -5.46 -14.66
C VAL A 28 13.93 -5.77 -13.98
N PHE A 29 14.14 -7.02 -13.56
CA PHE A 29 15.35 -7.47 -12.89
C PHE A 29 16.21 -8.29 -13.85
N PRO A 30 17.54 -8.38 -13.61
CA PRO A 30 18.39 -9.33 -14.30
C PRO A 30 17.89 -10.76 -14.11
N LYS A 31 18.24 -11.63 -15.07
CA LYS A 31 17.96 -13.07 -14.97
C LYS A 31 18.66 -13.65 -13.75
N VAL A 32 18.06 -14.66 -13.12
CA VAL A 32 18.65 -15.32 -11.94
C VAL A 32 20.03 -15.93 -12.24
N THR A 33 20.26 -16.32 -13.49
CA THR A 33 21.53 -16.88 -13.96
C THR A 33 22.63 -15.82 -14.15
N ASP A 34 22.26 -14.54 -14.20
CA ASP A 34 23.21 -13.44 -14.35
C ASP A 34 23.90 -13.13 -13.00
N PRO A 35 25.24 -13.04 -12.95
CA PRO A 35 25.97 -12.61 -11.76
C PRO A 35 25.46 -11.28 -11.15
N TRP A 36 24.94 -10.36 -11.97
CA TRP A 36 24.37 -9.11 -11.50
C TRP A 36 23.15 -9.31 -10.60
N PHE A 37 22.37 -10.37 -10.79
CA PHE A 37 21.24 -10.70 -9.92
C PHE A 37 21.69 -10.89 -8.47
N ALA A 38 22.86 -11.50 -8.25
CA ALA A 38 23.41 -11.68 -6.91
C ALA A 38 23.66 -10.34 -6.20
N VAL A 39 24.10 -9.31 -6.93
CA VAL A 39 24.29 -7.96 -6.37
C VAL A 39 22.96 -7.36 -5.93
N PHE A 40 21.92 -7.46 -6.76
CA PHE A 40 20.57 -6.97 -6.40
C PHE A 40 20.00 -7.73 -5.20
N ALA A 41 20.14 -9.05 -5.18
CA ALA A 41 19.68 -9.88 -4.07
C ALA A 41 20.42 -9.53 -2.77
N PHE A 42 21.74 -9.37 -2.83
CA PHE A 42 22.56 -8.98 -1.69
C PHE A 42 22.16 -7.61 -1.15
N LEU A 43 22.02 -6.60 -2.02
CA LEU A 43 21.58 -5.26 -1.61
C LEU A 43 20.21 -5.30 -0.94
N TYR A 44 19.25 -6.04 -1.52
CA TYR A 44 17.93 -6.20 -0.93
C TYR A 44 18.01 -6.82 0.46
N VAL A 45 18.67 -7.97 0.61
CA VAL A 45 18.80 -8.67 1.90
C VAL A 45 19.54 -7.79 2.91
N ALA A 46 20.61 -7.09 2.52
CA ALA A 46 21.35 -6.19 3.39
C ALA A 46 20.45 -5.06 3.94
N THR A 47 19.61 -4.45 3.10
CA THR A 47 18.66 -3.42 3.56
C THR A 47 17.63 -3.97 4.55
N GLN A 48 17.14 -5.19 4.34
CA GLN A 48 16.18 -5.83 5.26
C GLN A 48 16.81 -6.17 6.60
N ILE A 49 18.04 -6.69 6.59
CA ILE A 49 18.82 -6.99 7.80
C ILE A 49 19.13 -5.70 8.55
N GLN A 50 19.55 -4.64 7.85
CA GLN A 50 19.81 -3.35 8.49
C GLN A 50 18.56 -2.82 9.19
N HIS A 51 17.41 -2.80 8.51
CA HIS A 51 16.14 -2.38 9.12
C HIS A 51 15.78 -3.24 10.35
N LEU A 52 16.04 -4.55 10.29
CA LEU A 52 15.81 -5.45 11.41
C LEU A 52 16.72 -5.12 12.61
N ILE A 53 18.00 -4.86 12.35
CA ILE A 53 18.96 -4.45 13.39
C ILE A 53 18.53 -3.14 14.04
N GLU A 54 18.07 -2.16 13.25
CA GLU A 54 17.58 -0.87 13.76
C GLU A 54 16.40 -1.06 14.71
N VAL A 55 15.41 -1.89 14.33
CA VAL A 55 14.24 -2.19 15.18
C VAL A 55 14.64 -2.89 16.48
N ILE A 56 15.49 -3.91 16.40
CA ILE A 56 15.92 -4.67 17.59
C ILE A 56 16.77 -3.79 18.53
N SER A 57 17.63 -2.94 17.97
CA SER A 57 18.45 -2.00 18.76
C SER A 57 17.60 -0.97 19.49
N GLY A 58 16.39 -0.68 18.97
CA GLY A 58 15.39 0.18 19.59
C GLY A 58 14.46 -0.51 20.59
N ASP A 59 14.83 -1.68 21.12
CA ASP A 59 13.99 -2.52 22.00
C ASP A 59 12.71 -3.04 21.32
N GLY A 60 12.71 -3.10 19.99
CA GLY A 60 11.63 -3.62 19.17
C GLY A 60 11.73 -5.14 18.96
N SER A 61 10.60 -5.76 18.62
CA SER A 61 10.53 -7.19 18.29
C SER A 61 10.54 -7.44 16.77
N VAL A 62 10.77 -8.69 16.35
CA VAL A 62 10.62 -9.08 14.93
C VAL A 62 9.20 -8.84 14.42
N SER A 63 8.19 -8.99 15.29
CA SER A 63 6.80 -8.64 14.95
C SER A 63 6.66 -7.15 14.67
N MET A 64 7.32 -6.30 15.47
CA MET A 64 7.33 -4.85 15.26
C MET A 64 7.99 -4.48 13.93
N TRP A 65 9.10 -5.13 13.56
CA TRP A 65 9.73 -4.95 12.25
C TRP A 65 8.76 -5.25 11.09
N TRP A 66 8.00 -6.35 11.20
CA TRP A 66 6.99 -6.72 10.22
C TRP A 66 5.83 -5.72 10.16
N ASP A 67 5.39 -5.24 11.32
CA ASP A 67 4.33 -4.23 11.44
C ASP A 67 4.75 -2.88 10.86
N GLU A 68 6.01 -2.47 11.05
CA GLU A 68 6.55 -1.25 10.48
C GLU A 68 6.58 -1.30 8.95
N GLN A 69 7.08 -2.40 8.36
CA GLN A 69 7.05 -2.59 6.91
C GLN A 69 5.63 -2.43 6.33
N ARG A 70 4.63 -2.99 7.02
CA ARG A 70 3.21 -2.82 6.65
C ARG A 70 2.75 -1.36 6.75
N ILE A 71 3.06 -0.67 7.86
CA ILE A 71 2.68 0.74 8.06
C ILE A 71 3.31 1.64 7.00
N TRP A 72 4.53 1.34 6.57
CA TRP A 72 5.21 2.08 5.50
C TRP A 72 4.49 1.96 4.16
N ILE A 73 4.06 0.75 3.78
CA ILE A 73 3.23 0.54 2.58
C ILE A 73 1.90 1.29 2.71
N LEU A 74 1.27 1.28 3.88
CA LEU A 74 0.02 1.99 4.14
C LEU A 74 0.17 3.52 3.98
N LYS A 75 1.25 4.05 4.55
CA LYS A 75 1.59 5.47 4.54
C LYS A 75 1.93 5.95 3.14
N SER A 76 2.58 5.12 2.33
CA SER A 76 2.89 5.46 0.95
C SER A 76 1.61 5.61 0.12
N VAL A 77 0.70 4.62 0.18
CA VAL A 77 -0.58 4.63 -0.55
C VAL A 77 -1.46 5.83 -0.16
N THR A 78 -1.58 6.10 1.14
CA THR A 78 -2.35 7.27 1.63
C THR A 78 -1.73 8.59 1.19
N SER A 79 -0.40 8.68 1.12
CA SER A 79 0.30 9.87 0.60
C SER A 79 0.00 10.14 -0.89
N LEU A 80 -0.20 9.12 -1.74
CA LEU A 80 -0.61 9.35 -3.13
C LEU A 80 -2.02 9.87 -3.25
N PHE A 81 -2.93 9.33 -2.45
CA PHE A 81 -4.30 9.78 -2.49
C PHE A 81 -4.35 11.26 -2.12
N ALA A 82 -3.63 11.64 -1.06
CA ALA A 82 -3.43 13.04 -0.69
C ALA A 82 -2.78 13.87 -1.82
N MET A 83 -1.78 13.34 -2.51
CA MET A 83 -1.14 14.02 -3.65
C MET A 83 -2.10 14.17 -4.84
N THR A 84 -2.89 13.16 -5.14
CA THR A 84 -3.88 13.16 -6.23
C THR A 84 -4.96 14.20 -5.95
N GLU A 85 -5.45 14.28 -4.71
CA GLU A 85 -6.38 15.31 -4.27
C GLU A 85 -5.75 16.71 -4.29
N ALA A 86 -4.46 16.85 -3.94
CA ALA A 86 -3.73 18.11 -4.06
C ALA A 86 -3.56 18.54 -5.52
N VAL A 87 -3.27 17.61 -6.43
CA VAL A 87 -3.17 17.85 -7.88
C VAL A 87 -4.54 18.26 -8.45
N LYS A 88 -5.62 17.53 -8.11
CA LYS A 88 -7.00 17.91 -8.49
C LYS A 88 -7.37 19.31 -8.00
N LYS A 89 -6.96 19.66 -6.78
CA LYS A 89 -7.14 21.01 -6.22
C LYS A 89 -6.35 22.06 -7.02
N TRP A 90 -5.12 21.75 -7.42
CA TRP A 90 -4.28 22.64 -8.20
C TRP A 90 -4.81 22.88 -9.62
N PHE A 91 -5.34 21.83 -10.27
CA PHE A 91 -6.02 21.93 -11.57
C PHE A 91 -7.43 22.52 -11.50
N GLY A 92 -7.89 23.00 -10.33
CA GLY A 92 -9.21 23.60 -10.18
C GLY A 92 -10.39 22.65 -10.40
N LEU A 93 -10.14 21.34 -10.43
CA LEU A 93 -11.16 20.30 -10.61
C LEU A 93 -12.04 20.13 -9.35
N ASN A 94 -11.56 20.60 -8.20
CA ASN A 94 -12.39 20.75 -7.00
C ASN A 94 -13.22 22.05 -7.07
N LYS A 95 -14.20 22.10 -8.00
CA LYS A 95 -15.35 23.02 -7.90
C LYS A 95 -16.35 22.54 -6.84
N LYS A 96 -15.89 22.11 -5.66
CA LYS A 96 -16.74 22.28 -4.48
C LYS A 96 -16.53 23.71 -4.04
N LYS A 97 -17.37 24.62 -4.59
CA LYS A 97 -17.62 25.91 -3.93
C LYS A 97 -17.92 25.53 -2.48
N PHE A 98 -16.98 25.82 -1.58
CA PHE A 98 -17.29 25.93 -0.17
C PHE A 98 -18.27 27.10 -0.09
N ASN A 99 -19.55 26.79 -0.29
CA ASN A 99 -20.61 27.67 0.09
C ASN A 99 -20.49 27.70 1.61
N LEU A 100 -20.01 28.82 2.14
CA LEU A 100 -20.15 29.21 3.54
C LEU A 100 -21.66 29.29 3.84
N SER A 101 -22.35 28.15 3.83
CA SER A 101 -23.65 28.04 4.45
C SER A 101 -23.35 27.85 5.92
N ASN A 102 -23.71 28.85 6.71
CA ASN A 102 -23.87 28.77 8.16
C ASN A 102 -24.20 27.33 8.59
N LYS A 103 -23.18 26.63 9.08
CA LYS A 103 -23.31 25.41 9.88
C LYS A 103 -22.50 25.55 11.17
N ALA A 104 -22.31 26.77 11.62
CA ALA A 104 -22.12 27.01 13.04
C ALA A 104 -23.47 26.75 13.71
N ILE A 105 -23.47 25.90 14.73
CA ILE A 105 -24.46 25.76 15.81
C ILE A 105 -25.37 24.51 15.76
N ASP A 106 -26.01 24.12 14.65
CA ASP A 106 -27.03 23.03 14.74
C ASP A 106 -26.53 21.60 14.49
N THR A 107 -25.41 21.41 13.79
CA THR A 107 -24.88 20.04 13.49
C THR A 107 -23.96 19.50 14.60
N ASP A 108 -23.46 20.36 15.49
CA ASP A 108 -22.56 19.94 16.58
C ASP A 108 -23.30 19.18 17.68
N LYS A 109 -24.54 19.56 18.03
CA LYS A 109 -25.29 18.85 19.08
C LYS A 109 -25.64 17.41 18.70
N GLU A 110 -25.90 17.11 17.42
CA GLU A 110 -26.14 15.74 16.96
C GLU A 110 -24.85 14.91 16.85
N LYS A 111 -23.73 15.53 16.44
CA LYS A 111 -22.44 14.85 16.36
C LYS A 111 -21.86 14.59 17.76
N ILE A 112 -22.01 15.53 18.69
CA ILE A 112 -21.62 15.39 20.10
C ILE A 112 -22.50 14.34 20.80
N LYS A 113 -23.82 14.31 20.57
CA LYS A 113 -24.70 13.24 21.08
C LYS A 113 -24.33 11.84 20.57
N LYS A 114 -23.90 11.72 19.30
CA LYS A 114 -23.46 10.43 18.73
C LYS A 114 -22.09 9.98 19.28
N TYR A 115 -21.21 10.94 19.60
CA TYR A 115 -19.95 10.69 20.31
C TYR A 115 -20.20 10.23 21.77
N GLU A 116 -21.12 10.87 22.49
CA GLU A 116 -21.53 10.46 23.84
C GLU A 116 -22.24 9.09 23.88
N GLN A 117 -22.88 8.68 22.77
CA GLN A 117 -23.51 7.36 22.60
C GLN A 117 -22.53 6.27 22.10
N GLY A 118 -21.22 6.55 22.01
CA GLY A 118 -20.21 5.58 21.61
C GLY A 118 -20.26 5.16 20.13
N ARG A 119 -21.05 5.85 19.29
CA ARG A 119 -21.15 5.57 17.86
C ARG A 119 -20.17 6.46 17.10
N PHE A 120 -18.92 6.02 17.04
CA PHE A 120 -17.90 6.62 16.18
C PHE A 120 -18.38 6.62 14.73
N ASP A 121 -18.42 7.81 14.12
CA ASP A 121 -18.75 7.97 12.71
C ASP A 121 -17.50 7.61 11.88
N PHE A 122 -17.38 6.33 11.54
CA PHE A 122 -16.28 5.80 10.73
C PHE A 122 -16.32 6.27 9.26
N GLN A 123 -17.22 7.18 8.89
CA GLN A 123 -17.32 7.70 7.53
C GLN A 123 -16.00 8.33 7.03
N GLY A 124 -15.22 8.94 7.94
CA GLY A 124 -13.86 9.40 7.64
C GLY A 124 -12.87 8.23 7.42
N ALA A 125 -12.90 7.22 8.29
CA ALA A 125 -12.06 6.03 8.17
C ALA A 125 -12.38 5.18 6.91
N ALA A 126 -13.65 5.10 6.53
CA ALA A 126 -14.11 4.42 5.32
C ALA A 126 -13.58 5.08 4.05
N LEU A 127 -13.44 6.42 4.04
CA LEU A 127 -12.88 7.17 2.92
C LEU A 127 -11.38 6.89 2.72
N TYR A 128 -10.63 6.68 3.82
CA TYR A 128 -9.20 6.31 3.77
C TYR A 128 -8.96 4.82 3.49
N MET A 129 -9.90 3.96 3.89
CA MET A 129 -9.87 2.52 3.59
C MET A 129 -10.12 2.23 2.11
N SER A 130 -10.96 3.02 1.45
CA SER A 130 -11.35 2.79 0.04
C SER A 130 -10.17 2.67 -0.95
N PRO A 131 -9.21 3.62 -1.04
CA PRO A 131 -8.09 3.51 -1.98
C PRO A 131 -7.15 2.34 -1.67
N MET A 132 -7.02 1.95 -0.40
CA MET A 132 -6.21 0.79 -0.04
C MET A 132 -6.82 -0.51 -0.52
N VAL A 133 -8.14 -0.68 -0.34
CA VAL A 133 -8.86 -1.88 -0.81
C VAL A 133 -8.75 -2.00 -2.33
N VAL A 134 -8.86 -0.88 -3.06
CA VAL A 134 -8.67 -0.88 -4.52
C VAL A 134 -7.26 -1.32 -4.91
N LEU A 135 -6.23 -0.79 -4.24
CA LEU A 135 -4.83 -1.14 -4.54
C LEU A 135 -4.51 -2.60 -4.20
N LEU A 136 -5.07 -3.11 -3.11
CA LEU A 136 -4.99 -4.52 -2.71
C LEU A 136 -5.64 -5.45 -3.76
N ILE A 137 -6.83 -5.08 -4.27
CA ILE A 137 -7.50 -5.82 -5.35
C ILE A 137 -6.64 -5.82 -6.61
N VAL A 138 -6.12 -4.66 -7.02
CA VAL A 138 -5.25 -4.55 -8.21
C VAL A 138 -3.99 -5.40 -8.05
N ASN A 139 -3.29 -5.32 -6.91
CA ASN A 139 -2.11 -6.13 -6.65
C ASN A 139 -2.41 -7.63 -6.70
N THR A 140 -3.59 -8.04 -6.23
CA THR A 140 -4.03 -9.44 -6.24
C THR A 140 -4.33 -9.93 -7.65
N ILE A 141 -5.01 -9.11 -8.46
CA ILE A 141 -5.25 -9.41 -9.88
C ILE A 141 -3.90 -9.53 -10.62
N CYS A 142 -2.96 -8.61 -10.37
CA CYS A 142 -1.63 -8.66 -10.96
C CYS A 142 -0.85 -9.92 -10.54
N PHE A 143 -0.95 -10.33 -9.27
CA PHE A 143 -0.29 -11.54 -8.77
C PHE A 143 -0.83 -12.82 -9.43
N PHE A 144 -2.15 -13.04 -9.39
CA PHE A 144 -2.75 -14.24 -9.98
C PHE A 144 -2.67 -14.25 -11.51
N GLY A 145 -2.86 -13.09 -12.16
CA GLY A 145 -2.72 -12.97 -13.61
C GLY A 145 -1.27 -13.17 -14.07
N GLY A 146 -0.30 -12.65 -13.32
CA GLY A 146 1.13 -12.88 -13.58
C GLY A 146 1.53 -14.34 -13.35
N LEU A 147 1.02 -14.99 -12.30
CA LEU A 147 1.22 -16.43 -12.07
C LEU A 147 0.65 -17.26 -13.23
N TRP A 148 -0.58 -16.97 -13.66
CA TRP A 148 -1.20 -17.65 -14.80
C TRP A 148 -0.33 -17.52 -16.07
N ARG A 149 0.14 -16.30 -16.36
CA ARG A 149 1.05 -16.04 -17.47
C ARG A 149 2.36 -16.82 -17.33
N LEU A 150 2.95 -16.81 -16.14
CA LEU A 150 4.22 -17.49 -15.83
C LEU A 150 4.12 -18.99 -16.06
N PHE A 151 3.01 -19.63 -15.64
CA PHE A 151 2.77 -21.04 -15.89
C PHE A 151 2.60 -21.37 -17.38
N ASN A 152 1.98 -20.47 -18.14
CA ASN A 152 1.78 -20.66 -19.58
C ASN A 152 3.07 -20.45 -20.40
N THR A 153 3.90 -19.47 -20.02
CA THR A 153 5.09 -19.06 -20.78
C THR A 153 6.35 -19.80 -20.32
N ARG A 154 6.38 -20.27 -19.06
CA ARG A 154 7.49 -20.96 -18.39
C ARG A 154 8.80 -20.14 -18.32
N ASP A 155 8.68 -18.82 -18.25
CA ASP A 155 9.79 -17.84 -18.18
C ASP A 155 10.23 -17.52 -16.74
N ILE A 156 10.35 -18.55 -15.88
CA ILE A 156 10.63 -18.39 -14.44
C ILE A 156 11.97 -17.70 -14.18
N GLU A 157 13.01 -18.03 -14.96
CA GLU A 157 14.35 -17.47 -14.79
C GLU A 157 14.40 -15.96 -15.02
N ASP A 158 13.57 -15.45 -15.93
CA ASP A 158 13.51 -14.03 -16.29
C ASP A 158 12.60 -13.25 -15.33
N MET A 159 11.58 -13.91 -14.78
CA MET A 159 10.56 -13.30 -13.92
C MET A 159 10.80 -13.48 -12.43
N PHE A 160 11.80 -14.27 -12.01
CA PHE A 160 11.98 -14.67 -10.61
C PHE A 160 12.08 -13.49 -9.64
N GLY A 161 12.85 -12.44 -9.98
CA GLY A 161 12.97 -11.26 -9.13
C GLY A 161 11.63 -10.55 -8.91
N GLN A 162 10.80 -10.48 -9.96
CA GLN A 162 9.46 -9.90 -9.85
C GLN A 162 8.53 -10.82 -9.05
N LEU A 163 8.56 -12.13 -9.32
CA LEU A 163 7.79 -13.13 -8.57
C LEU A 163 8.08 -13.05 -7.07
N PHE A 164 9.36 -12.96 -6.70
CA PHE A 164 9.79 -12.80 -5.31
C PHE A 164 9.23 -11.52 -4.69
N LEU A 165 9.33 -10.37 -5.36
CA LEU A 165 8.83 -9.12 -4.82
C LEU A 165 7.30 -9.06 -4.73
N VAL A 166 6.59 -9.54 -5.75
CA VAL A 166 5.12 -9.55 -5.74
C VAL A 166 4.60 -10.52 -4.66
N SER A 167 5.23 -11.68 -4.50
CA SER A 167 4.90 -12.62 -3.41
C SER A 167 5.21 -12.03 -2.02
N TYR A 168 6.33 -11.33 -1.87
CA TYR A 168 6.67 -10.60 -0.64
C TYR A 168 5.58 -9.57 -0.31
N VAL A 169 5.19 -8.71 -1.25
CA VAL A 169 4.12 -7.71 -1.06
C VAL A 169 2.76 -8.37 -0.75
N MET A 170 2.47 -9.51 -1.37
CA MET A 170 1.25 -10.27 -1.09
C MET A 170 1.24 -10.81 0.35
N ALA A 171 2.38 -11.26 0.87
CA ALA A 171 2.50 -11.71 2.26
C ALA A 171 2.20 -10.58 3.27
N PHE A 172 2.69 -9.35 3.03
CA PHE A 172 2.31 -8.20 3.87
C PHE A 172 0.85 -7.80 3.77
N SER A 173 0.21 -8.11 2.64
CA SER A 173 -1.20 -7.78 2.39
C SER A 173 -2.17 -8.76 3.07
N TYR A 174 -1.71 -9.94 3.49
CA TYR A 174 -2.55 -10.99 4.08
C TYR A 174 -3.34 -10.57 5.33
N PRO A 175 -2.77 -9.87 6.33
CA PRO A 175 -3.53 -9.43 7.51
C PRO A 175 -4.62 -8.41 7.15
N ILE A 176 -4.44 -7.65 6.07
CA ILE A 176 -5.43 -6.70 5.57
C ILE A 176 -6.60 -7.46 4.94
N PHE A 177 -6.32 -8.53 4.19
CA PHE A 177 -7.35 -9.45 3.72
C PHE A 177 -8.16 -10.02 4.87
N GLU A 178 -7.49 -10.52 5.90
CA GLU A 178 -8.12 -11.08 7.10
C GLU A 178 -8.99 -10.04 7.84
N GLY A 179 -8.48 -8.81 7.96
CA GLY A 179 -9.22 -7.69 8.55
C GLY A 179 -10.50 -7.35 7.78
N ILE A 180 -10.43 -7.27 6.45
CA ILE A 180 -11.60 -6.97 5.59
C ILE A 180 -12.65 -8.08 5.69
N ILE A 181 -12.23 -9.35 5.67
CA ILE A 181 -13.13 -10.51 5.76
C ILE A 181 -13.82 -10.54 7.13
N THR A 182 -13.07 -10.31 8.22
CA THR A 182 -13.59 -10.28 9.58
C THR A 182 -14.62 -9.15 9.78
N MET A 183 -14.38 -7.97 9.20
CA MET A 183 -15.35 -6.86 9.22
C MET A 183 -16.64 -7.20 8.46
N LYS A 184 -16.53 -7.88 7.32
CA LYS A 184 -17.70 -8.31 6.54
C LYS A 184 -18.53 -9.36 7.29
N SER A 185 -17.88 -10.29 7.99
CA SER A 185 -18.53 -11.35 8.76
C SER A 185 -19.32 -10.82 9.98
N LYS A 186 -18.81 -9.79 10.67
CA LYS A 186 -19.50 -9.15 11.81
C LYS A 186 -20.68 -8.25 11.43
N SER A 187 -20.87 -7.95 10.14
CA SER A 187 -21.92 -7.06 9.64
C SER A 187 -23.10 -7.82 8.99
N GLY A 188 -23.05 -9.16 8.94
CA GLY A 188 -24.15 -10.03 8.52
C GLY A 188 -24.83 -10.66 9.74
#